data_AF-A0A925IGL4-F1
#
_entry.id   AF-A0A925IGL4-F1
#
_cell.length_a   1.000
_cell.length_b   1.000
_cell.length_c   1.000
_cell.angle_alpha   90.00
_cell.angle_beta   90.00
_cell.angle_gamma   90.00
#
_symmetry.space_group_name_H-M   'P 1'
#
loop_
_entity.id
_entity.type
_entity.pdbx_description
1 polymer ?
#
loop_
_entity_poly.entity_id
_entity_poly.type
_entity_poly.pdbx_seq_one_letter_code
_entity_poly.pdbx_strand_id
1 'polypeptide(L)'
;MNQKSIALSLREDVYESVHQMADETQRLPEAVIANTVYTGLGQIPAGQDLEDYLASLEQCADEELWMIAHTRLPLAQDMRLRELTDKSKSSALPTNEEKELDDLLDMVDRKVLIRTEALYLLQKRGYDIKRHLNIAI
;
A
#
# COMPACT_ATOMS: atom_id res chain seq x y z
N MET A 1 11.35 -21.04 4.83
CA MET A 1 10.42 -20.21 4.05
C MET A 1 9.79 -21.08 2.96
N ASN A 2 8.46 -21.13 2.86
CA ASN A 2 7.74 -22.04 1.96
C ASN A 2 7.15 -21.22 0.80
N GLN A 3 7.93 -21.01 -0.27
CA GLN A 3 7.52 -20.21 -1.42
C GLN A 3 6.72 -21.10 -2.38
N LYS A 4 5.51 -20.65 -2.74
CA LYS A 4 4.69 -21.31 -3.76
C LYS A 4 4.61 -20.39 -4.98
N SER A 5 4.91 -20.94 -6.15
CA SER A 5 4.84 -20.23 -7.43
C SER A 5 3.53 -20.56 -8.15
N ILE A 6 2.96 -19.56 -8.81
CA ILE A 6 1.74 -19.67 -9.61
C ILE A 6 2.02 -18.96 -10.94
N ALA A 7 1.71 -19.62 -12.07
CA ALA A 7 1.78 -18.99 -13.38
C ALA A 7 0.53 -18.11 -13.60
N LEU A 8 0.73 -16.84 -13.93
CA LEU A 8 -0.34 -15.87 -14.17
C LEU A 8 -0.35 -15.47 -15.65
N SER A 9 -1.51 -15.50 -16.27
CA SER A 9 -1.71 -14.92 -17.60
C SER A 9 -2.21 -13.49 -17.45
N LEU A 10 -1.35 -12.53 -17.75
CA LEU A 10 -1.67 -11.11 -17.70
C LEU A 10 -2.12 -10.64 -19.09
N ARG A 11 -2.95 -9.60 -19.13
CA ARG A 11 -3.14 -8.85 -20.38
C ARG A 11 -1.85 -8.11 -20.73
N GLU A 12 -1.59 -7.91 -22.02
CA GLU A 12 -0.38 -7.27 -22.52
C GLU A 12 -0.11 -5.91 -21.88
N ASP A 13 -1.15 -5.09 -21.72
CA ASP A 13 -1.05 -3.75 -21.13
C ASP A 13 -0.63 -3.77 -19.64
N VAL A 14 -1.07 -4.79 -18.90
CA VAL A 14 -0.66 -5.01 -17.50
C VAL A 14 0.76 -5.52 -17.43
N TYR A 15 1.15 -6.41 -18.36
CA TYR A 15 2.51 -6.93 -18.44
C TYR A 15 3.54 -5.82 -18.73
N GLU A 16 3.28 -4.97 -19.71
CA GLU A 16 4.14 -3.83 -20.02
C GLU A 16 4.22 -2.84 -18.84
N SER A 17 3.09 -2.55 -18.18
CA SER A 17 3.06 -1.67 -17.00
C SER A 17 3.91 -2.21 -15.85
N VAL A 18 3.87 -3.52 -15.59
CA VAL A 18 4.71 -4.16 -14.57
C VAL A 18 6.18 -4.06 -14.94
N HIS A 19 6.53 -4.32 -16.20
CA HIS A 19 7.91 -4.22 -16.67
C HIS A 19 8.46 -2.80 -16.54
N GLN A 20 7.67 -1.81 -16.93
CA GLN A 20 8.04 -0.41 -16.77
C GLN A 20 8.28 -0.05 -15.29
N MET A 21 7.38 -0.48 -14.40
CA MET A 21 7.57 -0.26 -12.95
C MET A 21 8.79 -0.99 -12.40
N ALA A 22 9.08 -2.19 -12.91
CA ALA A 22 10.26 -2.97 -12.53
C ALA A 22 11.55 -2.24 -12.93
N ASP A 23 11.61 -1.68 -14.13
CA ASP A 23 12.74 -0.90 -14.62
C ASP A 23 12.94 0.40 -13.83
N GLU A 24 11.85 1.15 -13.61
CA GLU A 24 11.86 2.39 -12.83
C GLU A 24 12.31 2.18 -11.37
N THR A 25 12.00 1.02 -10.79
CA THR A 25 12.31 0.68 -9.40
C THR A 25 13.55 -0.21 -9.24
N GLN A 26 14.22 -0.57 -10.34
CA GLN A 26 15.33 -1.53 -10.39
C GLN A 26 15.01 -2.86 -9.70
N ARG A 27 13.78 -3.35 -9.90
CA ARG A 27 13.28 -4.61 -9.34
C ARG A 27 13.00 -5.61 -10.44
N LEU A 28 12.80 -6.86 -10.03
CA LEU A 28 12.28 -7.90 -10.93
C LEU A 28 10.76 -7.71 -11.14
N PRO A 29 10.24 -7.91 -12.36
CA PRO A 29 8.80 -7.88 -12.64
C PRO A 29 7.98 -8.77 -11.70
N GLU A 30 8.50 -9.95 -11.34
CA GLU A 30 7.87 -10.88 -10.42
C GLU A 30 7.77 -10.30 -9.01
N ALA A 31 8.76 -9.52 -8.57
CA ALA A 31 8.73 -8.83 -7.29
C ALA A 31 7.70 -7.70 -7.29
N VAL A 32 7.54 -6.99 -8.42
CA VAL A 32 6.52 -5.94 -8.58
C VAL A 32 5.11 -6.55 -8.58
N ILE A 33 4.89 -7.66 -9.28
CA ILE A 33 3.60 -8.38 -9.28
C ILE A 33 3.31 -8.96 -7.91
N ALA A 34 4.27 -9.63 -7.28
CA ALA A 34 4.11 -10.19 -5.95
C ALA A 34 3.79 -9.08 -4.93
N ASN A 35 4.43 -7.92 -5.05
CA ASN A 35 4.12 -6.75 -4.24
C ASN A 35 2.70 -6.24 -4.51
N THR A 36 2.27 -6.14 -5.77
CA THR A 36 0.91 -5.69 -6.13
C THR A 36 -0.15 -6.65 -5.61
N VAL A 37 0.09 -7.95 -5.70
CA VAL A 37 -0.78 -8.99 -5.14
C VAL A 37 -0.77 -8.95 -3.62
N TYR A 38 0.40 -8.86 -2.99
CA TYR A 38 0.52 -8.77 -1.53
C TYR A 38 -0.15 -7.51 -0.98
N THR A 39 -0.04 -6.38 -1.65
CA THR A 39 -0.66 -5.11 -1.25
C THR A 39 -2.15 -5.07 -1.56
N GLY A 40 -2.59 -5.68 -2.67
CA GLY A 40 -4.01 -5.86 -3.00
C GLY A 40 -4.71 -6.84 -2.04
N LEU A 41 -3.98 -7.82 -1.52
CA LEU A 41 -4.43 -8.75 -0.46
C LEU A 41 -4.15 -8.23 0.95
N GLY A 42 -3.28 -7.21 1.07
CA GLY A 42 -2.66 -6.72 2.29
C GLY A 42 -3.59 -5.81 3.07
N GLN A 43 -4.52 -6.43 3.77
CA GLN A 43 -5.05 -5.86 5.00
C GLN A 43 -4.02 -6.09 6.11
N ILE A 44 -3.99 -5.21 7.12
CA ILE A 44 -3.43 -5.55 8.44
C ILE A 44 -4.08 -6.88 8.84
N PRO A 45 -3.33 -7.90 9.31
CA PRO A 45 -3.94 -9.13 9.79
C PRO A 45 -5.07 -8.79 10.76
N ALA A 46 -6.30 -9.21 10.44
CA ALA A 46 -7.46 -8.84 11.23
C ALA A 46 -7.24 -9.22 12.71
N GLY A 47 -7.26 -8.23 13.60
CA GLY A 47 -7.09 -8.41 15.04
C GLY A 47 -5.69 -8.12 15.60
N GLN A 48 -4.71 -7.72 14.79
CA GLN A 48 -3.43 -7.21 15.30
C GLN A 48 -3.54 -5.73 15.66
N ASP A 49 -3.06 -5.35 16.85
CA ASP A 49 -2.96 -3.95 17.25
C ASP A 49 -2.00 -3.19 16.32
N LEU A 50 -2.32 -1.93 16.02
CA LEU A 50 -1.50 -1.11 15.13
C LEU A 50 -0.11 -0.87 15.74
N GLU A 51 -0.02 -0.67 17.06
CA GLU A 51 1.23 -0.42 17.76
C GLU A 51 2.14 -1.65 17.70
N ASP A 52 1.60 -2.84 17.94
CA ASP A 52 2.32 -4.11 17.83
C ASP A 52 2.81 -4.36 16.40
N TYR A 53 1.97 -4.03 15.40
CA TYR A 53 2.35 -4.16 14.00
C TYR A 53 3.49 -3.20 13.63
N LEU A 54 3.43 -1.94 14.06
CA LEU A 54 4.51 -0.97 13.83
C LEU A 54 5.81 -1.41 14.51
N ALA A 55 5.76 -1.90 15.75
CA ALA A 55 6.93 -2.43 16.45
C ALA A 55 7.56 -3.63 15.73
N SER A 56 6.74 -4.47 15.08
CA SER A 56 7.25 -5.61 14.30
C SER A 56 8.03 -5.19 13.05
N LEU A 57 7.80 -3.98 12.52
CA LEU A 57 8.50 -3.48 11.33
C LEU A 57 10.00 -3.31 11.56
N GLU A 58 10.45 -3.08 12.80
CA GLU A 58 11.87 -2.96 13.11
C GLU A 58 12.67 -4.22 12.72
N GLN A 59 12.01 -5.37 12.73
CA GLN A 59 12.59 -6.69 12.45
C GLN A 59 12.51 -7.06 10.95
N CYS A 60 11.76 -6.31 10.14
CA CYS A 60 11.61 -6.56 8.71
C CYS A 60 12.92 -6.32 7.96
N ALA A 61 13.16 -7.11 6.91
CA ALA A 61 14.25 -6.87 5.96
C ALA A 61 13.98 -5.62 5.12
N ASP A 62 15.01 -5.07 4.48
CA ASP A 62 14.88 -3.84 3.69
C ASP A 62 13.92 -3.99 2.53
N GLU A 63 13.89 -5.16 1.88
CA GLU A 63 12.96 -5.48 0.81
C GLU A 63 11.50 -5.44 1.28
N GLU A 64 11.23 -5.95 2.48
CA GLU A 64 9.91 -5.98 3.10
C GLU A 64 9.45 -4.56 3.48
N LEU A 65 10.34 -3.77 4.09
CA LEU A 65 10.06 -2.36 4.39
C LEU A 65 9.77 -1.58 3.12
N TRP A 66 10.52 -1.84 2.05
CA TRP A 66 10.29 -1.23 0.77
C TRP A 66 8.96 -1.66 0.13
N MET A 67 8.53 -2.90 0.30
CA MET A 67 7.19 -3.35 -0.11
C MET A 67 6.11 -2.58 0.64
N ILE A 68 6.22 -2.51 1.96
CA ILE A 68 5.27 -1.82 2.84
C ILE A 68 5.21 -0.34 2.48
N ALA A 69 6.37 0.29 2.27
CA ALA A 69 6.48 1.67 1.84
C ALA A 69 5.74 1.95 0.53
N HIS A 70 5.68 1.00 -0.40
CA HIS A 70 5.01 1.15 -1.69
C HIS A 70 3.54 0.73 -1.68
N THR A 71 3.00 0.31 -0.54
CA THR A 71 1.58 -0.02 -0.42
C THR A 71 0.70 1.17 -0.79
N ARG A 72 -0.39 0.89 -1.52
CA ARG A 72 -1.44 1.86 -1.85
C ARG A 72 -2.78 1.33 -1.36
N LEU A 73 -3.75 2.24 -1.31
CA LEU A 73 -5.14 1.84 -1.11
C LEU A 73 -5.63 1.09 -2.36
N PRO A 74 -6.32 -0.06 -2.21
CA PRO A 74 -7.00 -0.73 -3.32
C PRO A 74 -7.88 0.23 -4.12
N LEU A 75 -7.85 0.12 -5.45
CA LEU A 75 -8.52 1.05 -6.37
C LEU A 75 -10.01 1.24 -6.04
N ALA A 76 -10.73 0.16 -5.73
CA ALA A 76 -12.14 0.23 -5.39
C ALA A 76 -12.39 1.07 -4.12
N GLN A 77 -11.52 0.96 -3.12
CA GLN A 77 -11.63 1.70 -1.87
C GLN A 77 -11.23 3.17 -2.07
N ASP A 78 -10.21 3.47 -2.87
CA ASP A 78 -9.84 4.85 -3.25
C ASP A 78 -10.95 5.54 -4.04
N MET A 79 -11.57 4.85 -5.00
CA MET A 79 -12.72 5.38 -5.74
C MET A 79 -13.90 5.67 -4.81
N ARG A 80 -14.21 4.74 -3.91
CA ARG A 80 -15.33 4.89 -2.96
C ARG A 80 -15.10 6.01 -1.96
N LEU A 81 -13.87 6.15 -1.46
CA LEU A 81 -13.47 7.24 -0.59
C LEU A 81 -13.68 8.60 -1.26
N ARG A 82 -13.24 8.74 -2.53
CA ARG A 82 -13.43 9.98 -3.30
C ARG A 82 -14.91 10.30 -3.51
N GLU A 83 -15.69 9.29 -3.91
CA GLU A 83 -17.15 9.44 -4.11
C GLU A 83 -17.84 9.96 -2.85
N LEU A 84 -17.61 9.30 -1.71
CA LEU A 84 -18.23 9.67 -0.43
C LEU A 84 -17.74 11.03 0.09
N THR A 85 -16.46 11.33 -0.10
CA THR A 85 -15.88 12.63 0.26
C THR A 85 -16.45 13.77 -0.58
N ASP A 86 -16.69 13.55 -1.87
CA ASP A 86 -17.31 14.58 -2.72
C ASP A 86 -18.80 14.73 -2.44
N LYS A 87 -19.49 13.62 -2.15
CA LYS A 87 -20.90 13.62 -1.75
C LYS A 87 -21.12 14.37 -0.44
N SER A 88 -20.26 14.15 0.57
CA SER A 88 -20.36 14.81 1.88
C SER A 88 -20.18 16.33 1.84
N LYS A 89 -19.42 16.85 0.86
CA LYS A 89 -19.29 18.31 0.62
C LYS A 89 -20.58 18.94 0.09
N SER A 90 -21.37 18.17 -0.66
CA SER A 90 -22.56 18.66 -1.36
C SER A 90 -23.86 18.46 -0.58
N SER A 91 -23.92 17.44 0.29
CA SER A 91 -25.10 17.09 1.07
C SER A 91 -24.72 16.22 2.27
N ALA A 92 -25.56 16.21 3.31
CA ALA A 92 -25.38 15.27 4.41
C ALA A 92 -25.48 13.83 3.91
N LEU A 93 -24.53 12.99 4.33
CA LEU A 93 -24.56 11.55 4.04
C LEU A 93 -25.62 10.85 4.89
N PRO A 94 -26.27 9.80 4.37
CA PRO A 94 -27.03 8.90 5.21
C PRO A 94 -26.08 8.17 6.18
N THR A 95 -26.58 7.80 7.36
CA THR A 95 -25.77 7.26 8.48
C THR A 95 -24.91 6.05 8.10
N ASN A 96 -25.35 5.22 7.15
CA ASN A 96 -24.58 4.08 6.68
C ASN A 96 -23.38 4.50 5.81
N GLU A 97 -23.55 5.52 4.96
CA GLU A 97 -22.46 6.06 4.13
C GLU A 97 -21.50 6.93 4.94
N GLU A 98 -21.99 7.62 5.97
CA GLU A 98 -21.15 8.35 6.92
C GLU A 98 -20.22 7.37 7.67
N LYS A 99 -20.78 6.28 8.19
CA LYS A 99 -19.97 5.22 8.81
C LYS A 99 -18.98 4.59 7.82
N GLU A 100 -19.40 4.34 6.57
CA GLU A 100 -18.51 3.82 5.54
C GLU A 100 -17.36 4.78 5.25
N LEU A 101 -17.63 6.09 5.21
CA LEU A 101 -16.60 7.11 5.02
C LEU A 101 -15.62 7.13 6.19
N ASP A 102 -16.10 7.08 7.43
CA ASP A 102 -15.24 7.00 8.62
C ASP A 102 -14.35 5.75 8.60
N ASP A 103 -14.91 4.58 8.29
CA ASP A 103 -14.16 3.32 8.19
C ASP A 103 -13.07 3.40 7.09
N LEU A 104 -13.35 4.07 5.96
CA LEU A 104 -12.39 4.28 4.88
C LEU A 104 -11.28 5.26 5.29
N LEU A 105 -11.61 6.33 6.01
CA LEU A 105 -10.62 7.29 6.52
C LEU A 105 -9.69 6.65 7.54
N ASP A 106 -10.23 5.88 8.49
CA ASP A 106 -9.44 5.12 9.47
C ASP A 106 -8.46 4.15 8.78
N MET A 107 -8.90 3.50 7.71
CA MET A 107 -8.04 2.60 6.93
C MET A 107 -6.91 3.37 6.21
N VAL A 108 -7.21 4.56 5.68
CA VAL A 108 -6.20 5.43 5.04
C VAL A 108 -5.16 5.87 6.07
N ASP A 109 -5.60 6.36 7.22
CA ASP A 109 -4.71 6.85 8.28
C ASP A 109 -3.78 5.74 8.78
N ARG A 110 -4.33 4.54 9.01
CA ARG A 110 -3.53 3.36 9.36
C ARG A 110 -2.48 3.03 8.31
N LYS A 111 -2.86 3.05 7.02
CA LYS A 111 -1.92 2.79 5.91
C LYS A 111 -0.83 3.86 5.83
N VAL A 112 -1.18 5.13 6.00
CA VAL A 112 -0.21 6.24 6.01
C VAL A 112 0.78 6.08 7.15
N LEU A 113 0.32 5.72 8.34
CA LEU A 113 1.19 5.52 9.50
C LEU A 113 2.19 4.38 9.27
N ILE A 114 1.69 3.22 8.82
CA ILE A 114 2.52 2.05 8.48
C ILE A 114 3.55 2.39 7.40
N ARG A 115 3.12 3.07 6.34
CA ARG A 115 4.02 3.50 5.26
C ARG A 115 5.09 4.45 5.77
N THR A 116 4.71 5.42 6.60
CA THR A 116 5.64 6.41 7.15
C THR A 116 6.67 5.76 8.04
N GLU A 117 6.28 4.80 8.88
CA GLU A 117 7.20 4.04 9.73
C GLU A 117 8.18 3.22 8.91
N ALA A 118 7.71 2.50 7.88
CA ALA A 118 8.59 1.73 7.00
C ALA A 118 9.62 2.63 6.29
N LEU A 119 9.19 3.82 5.85
CA LEU A 119 10.09 4.82 5.28
C LEU A 119 11.09 5.33 6.31
N TYR A 120 10.64 5.70 7.50
CA TYR A 120 11.53 6.15 8.57
C TYR A 120 12.62 5.11 8.90
N LEU A 121 12.25 3.83 8.97
CA LEU A 121 13.20 2.73 9.19
C LEU A 121 14.22 2.60 8.05
N LEU A 122 13.78 2.69 6.79
CA LEU A 122 14.67 2.72 5.63
C LEU A 122 15.63 3.93 5.69
N GLN A 123 15.16 5.09 6.14
CA GLN A 123 16.00 6.29 6.31
C GLN A 123 17.11 6.01 7.32
N LYS A 124 16.74 5.44 8.47
CA LYS A 124 17.65 5.09 9.56
C LYS A 124 18.70 4.07 9.13
N ARG A 125 18.37 3.22 8.16
CA ARG A 125 19.26 2.22 7.55
C ARG A 125 20.14 2.79 6.42
N GLY A 126 20.00 4.07 6.10
CA GLY A 126 20.88 4.79 5.16
C GLY A 126 20.36 4.90 3.72
N TYR A 127 19.09 4.56 3.47
CA TYR A 127 18.47 4.73 2.16
C TYR A 127 18.06 6.18 1.90
N ASP A 128 18.27 6.66 0.67
CA ASP A 128 17.79 7.97 0.21
C ASP A 128 16.33 7.87 -0.26
N ILE A 129 15.41 8.08 0.68
CA ILE A 129 13.98 7.95 0.42
C ILE A 129 13.48 8.98 -0.60
N LYS A 130 14.05 10.19 -0.63
CA LYS A 130 13.62 11.25 -1.54
C LYS A 130 13.89 10.88 -3.00
N ARG A 131 14.97 10.13 -3.24
CA ARG A 131 15.31 9.62 -4.56
C ARG A 131 14.39 8.47 -5.01
N HIS A 132 13.90 7.66 -4.06
CA HIS A 132 13.08 6.48 -4.35
C HIS A 132 11.58 6.75 -4.36
N LEU A 133 11.14 7.87 -3.81
CA LEU A 133 9.74 8.28 -3.84
C LEU A 133 9.59 9.59 -4.60
N ASN A 134 8.89 9.54 -5.73
CA ASN A 134 8.29 10.72 -6.35
C ASN A 134 7.16 11.26 -5.45
N ILE A 135 7.49 11.74 -4.24
CA ILE A 135 6.57 12.52 -3.41
C ILE A 135 6.64 13.95 -3.95
N ALA A 136 5.69 14.31 -4.81
CA ALA A 136 5.31 15.71 -4.94
C ALA A 136 4.65 16.12 -3.63
N ILE A 137 5.30 17.04 -2.91
CA ILE A 137 4.73 17.77 -1.77
C ILE A 137 3.72 18.78 -2.33
#